data_AF-A0A0R3MPU9-F1
#
_entry.id   AF-A0A0R3MPU9-F1
#
_cell.length_a   1.000
_cell.length_b   1.000
_cell.length_c   1.000
_cell.angle_alpha   90.00
_cell.angle_beta   90.00
_cell.angle_gamma   90.00
#
_symmetry.space_group_name_H-M   'P 1'
#
loop_
_entity.id
_entity.type
_entity.pdbx_description
1 polymer ?
#
loop_
_entity_poly.entity_id
_entity_poly.type
_entity_poly.pdbx_seq_one_letter_code
_entity_poly.pdbx_strand_id
1 'polypeptide(L)' 'MANGQVVLVTTEPLGGGAPVRSVYYVAERDPAKAEAIIAAMMAPNERVEAWGPLPAPAVQALGLKPGDFTRG' A
#
# COMPACT_ATOMS: atom_id res chain seq x y z
N MET A 1 -18.09 -3.18 -7.76
CA MET A 1 -16.76 -3.44 -8.37
C MET A 1 -15.72 -3.05 -7.32
N ALA A 2 -14.81 -3.94 -6.97
CA ALA A 2 -13.82 -3.70 -5.92
C ALA A 2 -12.72 -2.80 -6.48
N ASN A 3 -12.76 -1.51 -6.17
CA ASN A 3 -11.62 -0.62 -6.41
C ASN A 3 -10.62 -0.82 -5.26
N GLY A 4 -9.35 -0.61 -5.55
CA GLY A 4 -8.27 -0.65 -4.58
C GLY A 4 -7.59 0.71 -4.42
N GLN A 5 -6.49 0.70 -3.68
CA GLN A 5 -5.56 1.81 -3.54
C GLN A 5 -4.13 1.31 -3.75
N VAL A 6 -3.31 2.14 -4.38
CA VAL A 6 -1.86 2.02 -4.41
C VAL A 6 -1.33 2.74 -3.19
N VAL A 7 -0.56 2.05 -2.36
CA VAL A 7 0.05 2.59 -1.14
C VAL A 7 1.55 2.59 -1.29
N LEU A 8 2.19 3.71 -1.01
CA LEU A 8 3.63 3.89 -1.00
C LEU A 8 4.12 3.79 0.45
N VAL A 9 5.10 2.93 0.69
CA VAL A 9 5.85 2.87 1.94
C VAL A 9 7.23 3.44 1.70
N THR A 10 7.60 4.45 2.47
CA THR A 10 8.94 5.04 2.47
C THR A 10 9.64 4.70 3.77
N THR A 11 10.77 4.00 3.67
CA THR A 11 11.61 3.61 4.80
C THR A 11 12.87 4.47 4.79
N GLU A 12 13.11 5.21 5.88
CA GLU A 12 14.37 5.94 6.08
C GLU A 12 15.42 5.02 6.72
N PRO A 13 16.58 4.79 6.08
CA PRO A 13 17.64 3.98 6.66
C PRO A 13 18.26 4.64 7.91
N LEU A 14 18.42 3.88 8.99
CA LEU A 14 18.94 4.37 10.27
C LEU A 14 20.36 4.95 10.21
N GLY A 15 21.15 4.56 9.21
CA GLY A 15 22.54 5.02 9.01
C GLY A 15 22.69 6.22 8.06
N GLY A 16 21.58 6.84 7.64
CA GLY A 16 21.57 7.78 6.52
C GLY A 16 21.60 7.07 5.16
N GLY A 17 21.21 7.78 4.11
CA GLY A 17 21.09 7.23 2.75
C GLY A 17 19.79 7.64 2.07
N ALA A 18 19.65 7.27 0.80
CA ALA A 18 18.43 7.54 0.06
C ALA A 18 17.25 6.73 0.65
N PRO A 19 16.06 7.33 0.80
CA PRO A 19 14.87 6.60 1.25
C PRO A 19 14.55 5.43 0.31
N VAL A 20 14.19 4.29 0.90
CA VAL A 20 13.70 3.13 0.13
C VAL A 20 12.20 3.24 -0.02
N ARG A 21 11.69 3.10 -1.25
CA ARG A 21 10.27 3.19 -1.56
C ARG A 21 9.75 1.83 -2.02
N SER A 22 8.68 1.36 -1.40
CA SER A 22 8.00 0.12 -1.75
C SER A 22 6.54 0.39 -2.06
N VAL A 23 6.03 -0.22 -3.12
CA VAL A 23 4.62 -0.08 -3.53
C VAL A 23 3.84 -1.29 -3.06
N TYR A 24 2.65 -1.03 -2.53
CA TYR A 24 1.66 -2.01 -2.17
C TYR A 24 0.36 -1.75 -2.93
N TYR A 25 -0.25 -2.82 -3.41
CA TYR A 25 -1.57 -2.81 -4.02
C TYR A 25 -2.56 -3.36 -3.01
N VAL A 26 -3.53 -2.55 -2.59
CA VAL A 26 -4.49 -2.89 -1.56
C VAL A 26 -5.88 -2.97 -2.18
N ALA A 27 -6.60 -4.06 -1.98
CA ALA A 27 -7.99 -4.23 -2.40
C ALA A 27 -8.95 -3.54 -1.42
N GLU A 28 -8.71 -2.26 -1.15
CA GLU A 28 -9.54 -1.39 -0.33
C GLU A 28 -9.75 -0.09 -1.09
N ARG A 29 -10.99 0.41 -1.16
CA ARG A 29 -11.34 1.62 -1.91
C ARG A 29 -11.03 2.88 -1.12
N ASP A 30 -11.16 2.82 0.20
CA ASP A 30 -10.91 3.95 1.09
C ASP A 30 -9.40 4.16 1.29
N PRO A 31 -8.83 5.33 0.92
CA PRO A 31 -7.40 5.61 1.07
C PRO A 31 -6.89 5.48 2.51
N ALA A 32 -7.62 6.04 3.48
CA ALA A 32 -7.19 6.03 4.88
C ALA A 32 -7.23 4.61 5.47
N LYS A 33 -8.23 3.82 5.07
CA LYS A 33 -8.29 2.40 5.47
C LYS A 33 -7.21 1.57 4.78
N ALA A 34 -6.89 1.84 3.52
CA ALA A 34 -5.79 1.17 2.83
C ALA A 34 -4.43 1.47 3.48
N GLU A 35 -4.18 2.73 3.86
CA GLU A 35 -3.01 3.11 4.67
C GLU A 35 -2.97 2.35 5.99
N ALA A 36 -4.09 2.30 6.72
CA ALA A 36 -4.17 1.60 8.00
C ALA A 36 -3.88 0.09 7.89
N ILE A 37 -4.36 -0.57 6.82
CA ILE A 37 -4.07 -2.00 6.55
C ILE A 37 -2.55 -2.22 6.42
N ILE A 38 -1.88 -1.37 5.64
CA ILE A 38 -0.44 -1.48 5.42
C ILE A 38 0.33 -1.08 6.69
N ALA A 39 -0.02 0.04 7.33
CA ALA A 39 0.64 0.55 8.52
C ALA A 39 0.63 -0.43 9.70
N ALA A 40 -0.38 -1.31 9.80
CA ALA A 40 -0.44 -2.35 10.83
C ALA A 40 0.73 -3.36 10.79
N MET A 41 1.44 -3.46 9.66
CA MET A 41 2.56 -4.39 9.45
C MET A 41 3.93 -3.72 9.34
N MET A 42 3.96 -2.38 9.30
CA MET A 42 5.17 -1.61 9.08
C MET A 42 5.89 -1.26 10.38
N ALA A 43 7.19 -1.00 10.29
CA ALA A 43 7.97 -0.53 11.41
C ALA A 43 7.61 0.95 11.74
N PRO A 44 7.74 1.40 13.00
CA PRO A 44 7.35 2.76 13.39
C PRO A 44 8.09 3.89 12.65
N ASN A 45 9.25 3.60 12.05
CA ASN A 45 10.05 4.54 11.27
C ASN A 45 9.67 4.58 9.78
N GLU A 46 8.63 3.85 9.36
CA GLU A 46 8.16 3.80 7.99
C GLU A 46 6.97 4.73 7.78
N ARG A 47 7.02 5.52 6.70
CA ARG A 47 5.94 6.41 6.30
C ARG A 47 5.07 5.69 5.28
N VAL A 48 3.76 5.64 5.52
CA VAL A 48 2.77 4.96 4.68
C VAL A 48 1.79 5.98 4.12
N GLU A 49 1.60 6.00 2.79
CA GLU A 49 0.74 6.98 2.12
C GLU A 49 -0.04 6.34 0.96
N ALA A 50 -1.35 6.58 0.89
CA ALA A 50 -2.13 6.25 -0.28
C ALA A 50 -1.76 7.20 -1.42
N TRP A 51 -1.23 6.62 -2.49
CA TRP A 51 -0.71 7.35 -3.63
C TRP A 51 -1.76 7.56 -4.71
N GLY A 52 -2.74 6.67 -4.82
CA GLY A 52 -3.86 6.82 -5.74
C GLY A 52 -4.70 5.56 -5.92
N PRO A 53 -5.81 5.66 -6.65
CA PRO A 53 -6.74 4.55 -6.84
C PRO A 53 -6.13 3.43 -7.69
N LEU A 54 -6.41 2.19 -7.30
CA LEU A 54 -6.13 0.99 -8.09
C LEU A 54 -7.45 0.55 -8.79
N PRO A 55 -7.48 0.48 -10.13
CA PRO A 55 -8.69 0.08 -10.85
C PRO A 55 -9.13 -1.36 -10.53
N ALA A 56 -10.44 -1.60 -10.50
CA ALA A 56 -11.00 -2.92 -10.22
C ALA A 56 -10.46 -4.07 -11.12
N PRO A 57 -10.20 -3.87 -12.42
CA PRO A 57 -9.57 -4.91 -13.24
C PRO A 57 -8.17 -5.29 -12.76
N ALA A 58 -7.39 -4.34 -12.23
CA ALA A 58 -6.06 -4.60 -11.68
C ALA A 58 -6.16 -5.38 -10.36
N VAL A 59 -7.09 -5.02 -9.48
CA VAL A 59 -7.39 -5.78 -8.25
C VAL A 59 -7.71 -7.24 -8.58
N GLN A 60 -8.54 -7.47 -9.61
CA GLN A 60 -8.91 -8.80 -10.07
C GLN A 60 -7.74 -9.56 -10.69
N ALA A 61 -6.92 -8.89 -11.52
CA ALA A 61 -5.74 -9.51 -12.14
C ALA A 61 -4.68 -9.91 -11.10
N LEU A 62 -4.58 -9.17 -10.00
CA LEU A 62 -3.73 -9.49 -8.84
C LEU A 62 -4.34 -10.57 -7.94
N GLY A 63 -5.57 -11.02 -8.19
CA GLY A 63 -6.25 -12.06 -7.41
C GLY A 63 -6.61 -11.66 -5.98
N LEU A 64 -6.65 -10.36 -5.68
CA LEU A 64 -6.87 -9.84 -4.32
C LEU A 64 -8.36 -9.84 -3.97
N LYS A 65 -8.69 -10.26 -2.74
CA LYS A 65 -10.04 -10.10 -2.17
C LYS A 65 -10.12 -8.80 -1.38
N PRO A 66 -11.33 -8.27 -1.09
CA PRO A 66 -11.48 -7.05 -0.30
C PRO A 66 -10.71 -7.13 1.03
N GLY A 67 -9.83 -6.16 1.28
CA GLY A 67 -8.95 -6.11 2.45
C GLY A 67 -7.60 -6.82 2.29
N ASP A 68 -7.40 -7.62 1.24
CA ASP A 68 -6.09 -8.18 0.91
C ASP A 68 -5.16 -7.11 0.32
N PHE A 69 -3.87 -7.40 0.33
CA PHE A 69 -2.86 -6.60 -0.34
C PHE A 69 -1.72 -7.47 -0.87
N THR A 70 -0.95 -6.94 -1.83
CA THR A 70 0.32 -7.52 -2.27
C THR A 70 1.37 -6.43 -2.48
N ARG A 71 2.64 -6.79 -2.36
CA ARG A 71 3.76 -5.93 -2.75
C ARG A 71 3.94 -5.99 -4.27
N GLY A 72 4.23 -4.84 -4.88
CA GLY A 72 4.52 -4.69 -6.32
C GLY A 72 5.97 -4.89 -6.70
#